data_AF-A0A3Q2CYZ0-F1
#
_entry.id   AF-A0A3Q2CYZ0-F1
#
_cell.length_a   1.000
_cell.length_b   1.000
_cell.length_c   1.000
_cell.angle_alpha   90.00
_cell.angle_beta   90.00
_cell.angle_gamma   90.00
#
_symmetry.space_group_name_H-M   'P 1'
#
loop_
_entity.id
_entity.type
_entity.pdbx_description
1 polymer ?
#
loop_
_entity_poly.entity_id
_entity_poly.type
_entity_poly.pdbx_seq_one_letter_code
_entity_poly.pdbx_strand_id
1 'polypeptide(L)'
;HTAPWRNDAQFLCSHQRMDTELVDRLVLQLNRIYPQILSDNEACKFRSLSVPTEVRLRELLMFLHGKGDEACFEFYRALHIHAEDIYFSLPTRTRKRGPMFFLSCFSLAVGIAFLYYYGGESFQLKPFLSGSSVGVSVVLTLPHQLPPS
;
A
#
# COMPACT_ATOMS: atom_id res chain seq x y z
N HIS A 1 13.37 -14.56 -16.44
CA HIS A 1 12.50 -14.20 -15.29
C HIS A 1 11.36 -13.28 -15.76
N THR A 2 10.35 -13.79 -16.47
CA THR A 2 9.32 -12.96 -17.17
C THR A 2 7.87 -13.19 -16.71
N ALA A 3 7.64 -14.12 -15.78
CA ALA A 3 6.30 -14.48 -15.31
C ALA A 3 5.51 -13.38 -14.55
N PRO A 4 6.12 -12.53 -13.68
CA PRO A 4 5.35 -11.56 -12.90
C PRO A 4 4.76 -10.44 -13.76
N TRP A 5 5.51 -9.96 -14.76
CA TRP A 5 5.06 -8.89 -15.67
C TRP A 5 3.83 -9.27 -16.47
N ARG A 6 3.74 -10.51 -16.98
CA ARG A 6 2.60 -10.95 -17.80
C ARG A 6 1.29 -10.96 -17.01
N ASN A 7 1.32 -11.45 -15.77
CA ASN A 7 0.14 -11.48 -14.92
C ASN A 7 -0.29 -10.07 -14.49
N ASP A 8 0.67 -9.23 -14.12
CA ASP A 8 0.40 -7.85 -13.75
C ASP A 8 -0.14 -7.06 -14.95
N ALA A 9 0.44 -7.22 -16.15
CA ALA A 9 -0.04 -6.58 -17.36
C ALA A 9 -1.50 -6.95 -17.71
N GLN A 10 -1.87 -8.22 -17.56
CA GLN A 10 -3.24 -8.66 -17.81
C GLN A 10 -4.23 -8.09 -16.78
N PHE A 11 -3.82 -8.02 -15.50
CA PHE A 11 -4.60 -7.35 -14.46
C PHE A 11 -4.79 -5.87 -14.78
N LEU A 12 -3.72 -5.17 -15.13
CA LEU A 12 -3.76 -3.75 -15.48
C LEU A 12 -4.69 -3.46 -16.67
N CYS A 13 -4.72 -4.34 -17.68
CA CYS A 13 -5.59 -4.18 -18.85
C CYS A 13 -7.07 -4.45 -18.58
N SER A 14 -7.41 -5.25 -17.56
CA SER A 14 -8.81 -5.57 -17.20
C SER A 14 -9.35 -4.68 -16.08
N HIS A 15 -8.48 -3.86 -15.47
CA HIS A 15 -8.84 -3.05 -14.33
C HIS A 15 -9.57 -1.78 -14.78
N GLN A 16 -10.84 -1.65 -14.40
CA GLN A 16 -11.70 -0.51 -14.77
C GLN A 16 -11.12 0.86 -14.38
N ARG A 17 -10.24 0.93 -13.36
CA ARG A 17 -9.64 2.18 -12.89
C ARG A 17 -8.46 2.67 -13.73
N MET A 18 -8.10 1.94 -14.79
CA MET A 18 -7.09 2.36 -15.76
C MET A 18 -7.71 3.30 -16.80
N ASP A 19 -8.10 4.49 -16.35
CA ASP A 19 -8.71 5.50 -17.21
C ASP A 19 -7.67 6.12 -18.18
N THR A 20 -8.17 6.71 -19.27
CA THR A 20 -7.35 7.38 -20.30
C THR A 20 -6.40 8.41 -19.71
N GLU A 21 -6.87 9.22 -18.77
CA GLU A 21 -6.08 10.26 -18.11
C GLU A 21 -4.94 9.70 -17.25
N LEU A 22 -5.15 8.54 -16.64
CA LEU A 22 -4.14 7.86 -15.83
C LEU A 22 -3.04 7.31 -16.76
N VAL A 23 -3.42 6.65 -17.84
CA VAL A 23 -2.47 6.18 -18.87
C VAL A 23 -1.66 7.34 -19.46
N ASP A 24 -2.30 8.46 -19.76
CA ASP A 24 -1.61 9.65 -20.28
C ASP A 24 -0.60 10.23 -19.28
N ARG A 25 -0.93 10.27 -17.98
CA ARG A 25 -0.02 10.67 -16.90
C ARG A 25 1.16 9.72 -16.75
N LEU A 26 0.93 8.41 -16.90
CA LEU A 26 1.99 7.40 -16.89
C LEU A 26 2.94 7.58 -18.09
N VAL A 27 2.40 7.74 -19.29
CA VAL A 27 3.20 7.99 -20.50
C VAL A 27 4.05 9.26 -20.34
N LEU A 28 3.49 10.32 -19.76
CA LEU A 28 4.24 11.54 -19.44
C LEU A 28 5.37 11.32 -18.43
N GLN A 29 5.16 10.51 -17.37
CA GLN A 29 6.23 10.19 -16.42
C GLN A 29 7.38 9.42 -17.06
N LEU A 30 7.06 8.58 -18.04
CA LEU A 30 8.05 7.78 -18.76
C LEU A 30 8.76 8.59 -19.86
N ASN A 31 8.16 9.68 -20.33
CA ASN A 31 8.74 10.66 -21.25
C ASN A 31 9.51 11.79 -20.52
N ARG A 32 10.19 11.48 -19.41
CA ARG A 32 11.04 12.46 -18.71
C ARG A 32 12.45 12.50 -19.31
N ILE A 33 13.14 13.62 -19.07
CA ILE A 33 14.48 13.91 -19.61
C ILE A 33 15.53 12.90 -19.09
N TYR A 34 15.35 12.35 -17.89
CA TYR A 34 16.16 11.25 -17.38
C TYR A 34 15.47 10.46 -16.26
N PRO A 35 15.52 9.12 -16.27
CA PRO A 35 15.88 8.26 -17.40
C PRO A 35 14.77 8.29 -18.47
N GLN A 36 15.13 8.49 -19.75
CA GLN A 36 14.16 8.58 -20.84
C GLN A 36 13.70 7.18 -21.28
N ILE A 37 12.57 6.74 -20.74
CA ILE A 37 12.01 5.41 -21.02
C ILE A 37 11.13 5.42 -22.28
N LEU A 38 10.44 6.51 -22.58
CA LEU A 38 9.82 6.74 -23.88
C LEU A 38 10.40 8.01 -24.50
N SER A 39 10.63 7.96 -25.81
CA SER A 39 10.91 9.18 -26.59
C SER A 39 9.62 9.97 -26.83
N ASP A 40 9.75 11.25 -27.15
CA ASP A 40 8.58 12.11 -27.43
C ASP A 40 7.72 11.57 -28.58
N ASN A 41 8.33 10.93 -29.58
CA ASN A 41 7.62 10.33 -30.70
C ASN A 41 6.78 9.11 -30.25
N GLU A 42 7.36 8.24 -29.42
CA GLU A 42 6.66 7.08 -28.86
C GLU A 42 5.55 7.52 -27.90
N ALA A 43 5.83 8.51 -27.04
CA ALA A 43 4.84 9.07 -26.12
C ALA A 43 3.65 9.68 -26.87
N CYS A 44 3.89 10.38 -27.99
CA CYS A 44 2.82 10.90 -28.84
C CYS A 44 1.95 9.79 -29.45
N LYS A 45 2.54 8.66 -29.87
CA LYS A 45 1.77 7.50 -30.38
C LYS A 45 0.84 6.93 -29.32
N PHE A 46 1.36 6.72 -28.11
CA PHE A 46 0.58 6.15 -27.01
C PHE A 46 -0.43 7.12 -26.41
N ARG A 47 -0.41 8.41 -26.75
CA ARG A 47 -1.42 9.42 -26.35
C ARG A 47 -2.50 9.66 -27.39
N SER A 48 -2.39 9.06 -28.57
CA SER A 48 -3.42 9.19 -29.60
C SER A 48 -4.75 8.56 -29.15
N LEU A 49 -5.80 9.37 -29.06
CA LEU A 49 -7.15 8.97 -28.59
C LEU A 49 -7.95 8.15 -29.61
N SER A 50 -7.35 7.79 -30.75
CA SER A 50 -7.99 7.01 -31.82
C SER A 50 -8.21 5.54 -31.44
N VAL A 51 -7.43 5.05 -30.48
CA VAL A 51 -7.38 3.64 -30.08
C VAL A 51 -7.92 3.47 -28.64
N PRO A 52 -8.71 2.42 -28.35
CA PRO A 52 -9.19 2.13 -27.01
C PRO A 52 -8.05 2.03 -25.98
N THR A 53 -8.29 2.53 -24.77
CA THR A 53 -7.30 2.63 -23.68
C THR A 53 -6.63 1.29 -23.35
N GLU A 54 -7.40 0.21 -23.32
CA GLU A 54 -6.90 -1.14 -23.03
C GLU A 54 -5.86 -1.61 -24.05
N VAL A 55 -6.11 -1.29 -25.33
CA VAL A 55 -5.21 -1.67 -26.43
C VAL A 55 -3.92 -0.85 -26.36
N ARG A 56 -4.04 0.48 -26.16
CA ARG A 56 -2.89 1.37 -25.97
C ARG A 56 -2.02 0.95 -24.79
N LEU A 57 -2.64 0.62 -23.67
CA LEU A 57 -1.94 0.17 -22.47
C LEU A 57 -1.23 -1.16 -22.71
N ARG A 58 -1.88 -2.11 -23.38
CA ARG A 58 -1.27 -3.39 -23.73
C ARG A 58 -0.05 -3.21 -24.62
N GLU A 59 -0.14 -2.37 -25.65
CA GLU A 59 0.99 -2.08 -26.54
C GLU A 59 2.12 -1.38 -25.79
N LEU A 60 1.82 -0.41 -24.92
CA LEU A 60 2.79 0.25 -24.06
C LEU A 60 3.51 -0.76 -23.16
N LEU A 61 2.78 -1.66 -22.51
CA LEU A 61 3.35 -2.67 -21.62
C LEU A 61 4.24 -3.68 -22.37
N MET A 62 3.85 -4.06 -23.58
CA MET A 62 4.67 -4.93 -24.45
C MET A 62 5.93 -4.20 -24.92
N PHE A 63 5.81 -2.91 -25.24
CA PHE A 63 6.93 -2.07 -25.64
C PHE A 63 7.94 -1.90 -24.50
N LEU A 64 7.47 -1.60 -23.29
CA LEU A 64 8.30 -1.49 -22.09
C LEU A 64 9.02 -2.81 -21.77
N HIS A 65 8.32 -3.95 -21.94
CA HIS A 65 8.92 -5.26 -21.75
C HIS A 65 10.07 -5.53 -22.72
N GLY A 66 9.92 -5.15 -23.99
CA GLY A 66 10.99 -5.27 -24.99
C GLY A 66 12.16 -4.32 -24.75
N LYS A 67 11.93 -3.19 -24.06
CA LYS A 67 12.95 -2.19 -23.76
C LYS A 67 13.88 -2.59 -22.62
N GLY A 68 13.41 -3.43 -21.70
CA GLY A 68 14.20 -4.03 -20.63
C GLY A 68 13.58 -3.87 -19.24
N ASP A 69 14.23 -4.47 -18.24
CA ASP A 69 13.73 -4.49 -16.86
C ASP A 69 13.68 -3.10 -16.22
N GLU A 70 14.59 -2.19 -16.59
CA GLU A 70 14.64 -0.81 -16.08
C GLU A 70 13.41 0.01 -16.51
N ALA A 71 12.95 -0.21 -17.75
CA ALA A 71 11.73 0.41 -18.26
C ALA A 71 10.49 -0.09 -17.51
N CYS A 72 10.47 -1.39 -17.19
CA CYS A 72 9.41 -1.99 -16.37
C CYS A 72 9.43 -1.42 -14.93
N PHE A 73 10.62 -1.22 -14.36
CA PHE A 73 10.77 -0.66 -13.01
C PHE A 73 10.26 0.78 -12.92
N GLU A 74 10.64 1.64 -13.88
CA GLU A 74 10.14 3.01 -13.93
C GLU A 74 8.62 3.07 -14.15
N PHE A 75 8.05 2.13 -14.92
CA PHE A 75 6.59 2.01 -15.01
C PHE A 75 5.96 1.70 -13.65
N TYR A 76 6.49 0.75 -12.89
CA TYR A 76 5.98 0.46 -11.55
C TYR A 76 6.13 1.65 -10.61
N ARG A 77 7.22 2.41 -10.74
CA ARG A 77 7.44 3.63 -9.97
C ARG A 77 6.43 4.72 -10.34
N ALA A 78 6.17 4.94 -11.61
CA ALA A 78 5.15 5.86 -12.09
C ALA A 78 3.75 5.43 -11.61
N LEU A 79 3.44 4.13 -11.69
CA LEU A 79 2.19 3.57 -11.19
C LEU A 79 2.02 3.79 -9.69
N HIS A 80 3.08 3.63 -8.90
CA HIS A 80 3.03 3.91 -7.46
C HIS A 80 2.68 5.37 -7.16
N ILE A 81 3.21 6.32 -7.94
CA ILE A 81 3.00 7.76 -7.73
C ILE A 81 1.60 8.20 -8.15
N HIS A 82 1.11 7.71 -9.29
CA HIS A 82 -0.15 8.17 -9.88
C HIS A 82 -1.35 7.28 -9.51
N ALA A 83 -1.11 6.07 -9.02
CA ALA A 83 -2.12 5.04 -8.76
C ALA A 83 -1.67 4.07 -7.67
N GLU A 84 -1.41 4.59 -6.47
CA GLU A 84 -0.90 3.82 -5.33
C GLU A 84 -1.79 2.62 -4.98
N ASP A 85 -3.11 2.81 -5.05
CA ASP A 85 -4.12 1.79 -4.81
C ASP A 85 -4.07 0.65 -5.83
N ILE A 86 -3.96 0.98 -7.12
CA ILE A 86 -3.77 -0.01 -8.19
C ILE A 86 -2.45 -0.76 -7.97
N TYR A 87 -1.38 -0.04 -7.66
CA TYR A 87 -0.06 -0.60 -7.37
C TYR A 87 -0.06 -1.59 -6.20
N PHE A 88 -0.88 -1.36 -5.16
CA PHE A 88 -1.05 -2.31 -4.06
C PHE A 88 -1.98 -3.48 -4.38
N SER A 89 -2.92 -3.29 -5.31
CA SER A 89 -3.83 -4.34 -5.79
C SER A 89 -3.20 -5.29 -6.81
N LEU A 90 -1.98 -5.01 -7.26
CA LEU A 90 -1.25 -5.89 -8.18
C LEU A 90 -1.07 -7.29 -7.57
N PRO A 91 -1.33 -8.36 -8.35
CA PRO A 91 -1.29 -9.74 -7.82
C PRO A 91 0.10 -10.12 -7.30
N THR A 92 1.18 -9.55 -7.84
CA THR A 92 2.54 -9.68 -7.29
C THR A 92 2.70 -9.15 -5.86
N ARG A 93 1.92 -8.14 -5.46
CA ARG A 93 1.96 -7.53 -4.11
C ARG A 93 0.86 -8.04 -3.20
N THR A 94 -0.34 -8.27 -3.71
CA THR A 94 -1.46 -8.77 -2.89
C THR A 94 -1.14 -10.14 -2.30
N ARG A 95 -0.39 -10.99 -3.02
CA ARG A 95 0.08 -12.28 -2.50
C ARG A 95 1.03 -12.15 -1.30
N LYS A 96 1.72 -11.01 -1.13
CA LYS A 96 2.59 -10.73 0.04
C LYS A 96 1.85 -10.05 1.19
N ARG A 97 0.73 -9.38 0.90
CA ARG A 97 -0.13 -8.74 1.90
C ARG A 97 -1.06 -9.81 2.48
N GLY A 98 -0.47 -10.72 3.26
CA GLY A 98 -1.22 -11.77 3.96
C GLY A 98 -2.25 -11.20 4.94
N PRO A 99 -3.02 -12.07 5.63
CA PRO A 99 -4.12 -11.71 6.53
C PRO A 99 -3.72 -10.88 7.77
N MET A 100 -2.51 -10.34 7.84
CA MET A 100 -1.98 -9.54 8.95
C MET A 100 -2.80 -8.29 9.24
N PHE A 101 -3.45 -7.67 8.24
CA PHE A 101 -4.40 -6.58 8.47
C PHE A 101 -5.62 -7.06 9.29
N PHE A 102 -6.15 -8.23 8.96
CA PHE A 102 -7.24 -8.83 9.72
C PHE A 102 -6.78 -9.19 11.14
N LEU A 103 -5.60 -9.81 11.29
CA LEU A 103 -5.06 -10.20 12.60
C LEU A 103 -4.82 -8.99 13.52
N SER A 104 -4.43 -7.83 12.98
CA SER A 104 -4.29 -6.59 13.76
C SER A 104 -5.64 -6.07 14.27
N CYS A 105 -6.67 -6.03 13.41
CA CYS A 105 -8.02 -5.64 13.82
C CYS A 105 -8.61 -6.61 14.85
N PHE A 106 -8.41 -7.92 14.67
CA PHE A 106 -8.88 -8.92 15.64
C PHE A 106 -8.14 -8.79 16.97
N SER A 107 -6.82 -8.55 16.96
CA SER A 107 -6.04 -8.33 18.19
C SER A 107 -6.51 -7.09 18.96
N LEU A 108 -6.74 -5.97 18.26
CA LEU A 108 -7.25 -4.75 18.88
C LEU A 108 -8.68 -4.95 19.43
N ALA A 109 -9.56 -5.56 18.65
CA ALA A 109 -10.95 -5.82 19.06
C ALA A 109 -11.01 -6.79 20.25
N VAL A 110 -10.20 -7.85 20.26
CA VAL A 110 -10.09 -8.80 21.37
C VAL A 110 -9.47 -8.11 22.60
N GLY A 111 -8.47 -7.25 22.44
CA GLY A 111 -7.90 -6.48 23.54
C GLY A 111 -8.89 -5.50 24.18
N ILE A 112 -9.68 -4.79 23.36
CA ILE A 112 -10.76 -3.91 23.83
C ILE A 112 -11.85 -4.72 24.52
N ALA A 113 -12.27 -5.86 23.94
CA ALA A 113 -13.25 -6.74 24.55
C ALA A 113 -12.74 -7.31 25.88
N PHE A 114 -11.49 -7.76 25.94
CA PHE A 114 -10.88 -8.27 27.17
C PHE A 114 -10.85 -7.20 28.27
N LEU A 115 -10.49 -5.95 27.93
CA LEU A 115 -10.58 -4.83 28.87
C LEU A 115 -12.02 -4.52 29.29
N TYR A 116 -13.00 -4.62 28.39
CA TYR A 116 -14.41 -4.41 28.73
C TYR A 116 -14.98 -5.50 29.65
N TYR A 117 -14.58 -6.76 29.44
CA TYR A 117 -15.09 -7.89 30.22
C TYR A 117 -14.31 -8.12 31.53
N TYR A 118 -13.00 -7.87 31.56
CA TYR A 118 -12.14 -8.07 32.73
C TYR A 118 -11.81 -6.77 33.50
N GLY A 119 -12.03 -5.59 32.93
CA GLY A 119 -11.73 -4.29 33.55
C GLY A 119 -12.73 -3.84 34.63
N GLY A 120 -13.47 -4.78 35.23
CA GLY A 120 -14.38 -4.54 36.35
C GLY A 120 -13.68 -4.41 37.71
N GLU A 121 -12.36 -4.64 37.80
CA GLU A 121 -11.59 -4.36 39.02
C GLU A 121 -10.75 -3.09 38.83
N SER A 122 -11.21 -2.03 39.51
CA SER A 122 -10.76 -0.65 39.49
C SER A 122 -9.24 -0.46 39.55
N PHE A 123 -8.56 -0.43 38.40
CA PHE A 123 -7.21 0.10 38.31
C PHE A 123 -7.30 1.64 38.31
N GLN A 124 -7.19 2.25 39.49
CA GLN A 124 -7.10 3.71 39.66
C GLN A 124 -5.80 4.23 39.02
N LEU A 125 -5.84 4.46 37.71
CA LEU A 125 -4.78 5.07 36.94
C LEU A 125 -4.79 6.57 37.21
N LYS A 126 -4.16 7.01 38.31
CA LYS A 126 -3.96 8.45 38.55
C LYS A 126 -2.84 8.95 37.62
N PRO A 127 -3.12 9.87 36.68
CA PRO A 127 -2.08 10.48 35.87
C PRO A 127 -1.27 11.41 36.77
N PHE A 128 0.01 11.11 37.00
CA PHE A 128 0.91 12.05 37.65
C PHE A 128 1.42 13.02 36.57
N LEU A 129 0.83 14.21 36.51
CA LEU A 129 1.34 15.30 35.68
C LEU A 129 2.54 15.94 36.38
N SER A 130 3.75 15.47 36.06
CA SER A 130 4.97 16.25 36.23
C SER A 130 5.67 16.41 34.90
N GLY A 131 6.08 17.65 34.60
CA GLY A 131 6.53 18.09 33.28
C GLY A 131 7.54 17.17 32.61
N SER A 132 7.23 16.87 31.34
CA SER A 132 8.13 16.37 30.29
C SER A 132 8.40 14.86 30.17
N SER A 133 7.68 13.98 30.86
CA SER A 133 7.67 12.56 30.47
C SER A 133 6.33 11.89 30.76
N VAL A 134 5.73 11.27 29.74
CA VAL A 134 4.59 10.37 29.93
C VAL A 134 5.16 9.02 30.37
N GLY A 135 5.39 8.88 31.67
CA GLY A 135 5.72 7.60 32.29
C GLY A 135 4.48 6.95 32.89
N VAL A 136 4.22 5.68 32.55
CA VAL A 136 3.21 4.87 33.26
C VAL A 136 3.93 4.11 34.35
N SER A 137 3.76 4.50 35.62
CA SER A 137 4.22 3.70 36.76
C SER A 137 3.10 2.81 37.28
N VAL A 138 3.35 1.50 37.26
CA VAL A 138 2.50 0.48 37.87
C VAL A 138 2.90 0.37 39.33
N VAL A 139 2.11 0.95 40.25
CA VAL A 139 2.31 0.75 41.68
C VAL A 139 1.56 -0.51 42.10
N LEU A 140 2.32 -1.58 42.35
CA LEU A 140 1.79 -2.79 42.99
C LEU A 140 1.64 -2.52 44.50
N THR A 141 0.46 -2.08 44.93
CA THR A 141 0.13 -2.10 46.36
C THR A 141 -0.23 -3.53 46.75
N LEU A 142 0.70 -4.20 47.43
CA LEU A 142 0.48 -5.50 48.05
C LEU A 142 -0.60 -5.36 49.15
N PRO A 143 -1.65 -6.21 49.21
CA PRO A 143 -2.63 -6.14 50.29
C PRO A 143 -1.99 -6.59 51.60
N HIS A 144 -1.93 -5.66 52.55
CA HIS A 144 -1.49 -5.87 53.93
C HIS A 144 -2.44 -6.84 54.64
N GLN A 145 -1.89 -7.93 55.16
CA GLN A 145 -2.57 -8.94 55.97
C GLN A 145 -3.16 -8.36 57.28
N LEU A 146 -4.26 -8.99 57.72
CA LEU A 146 -5.13 -8.77 58.90
C LEU A 146 -4.39 -8.41 60.22
N PRO A 147 -5.03 -7.67 61.15
CA PRO A 147 -4.49 -7.45 62.50
C PRO A 147 -4.68 -8.70 63.40
N PRO A 148 -3.83 -8.92 64.41
CA PRO A 148 -4.00 -10.00 65.36
C PRO A 148 -5.05 -9.63 66.44
N SER A 149 -5.77 -10.67 66.88
CA SER A 149 -6.70 -10.70 68.01
C SER A 149 -6.05 -10.47 69.37
#